data_AF-A0A3Q9HQV4-F1
#
_entry.id   AF-A0A3Q9HQV4-F1
#
_cell.length_a   1.000
_cell.length_b   1.000
_cell.length_c   1.000
_cell.angle_alpha   90.00
_cell.angle_beta   90.00
_cell.angle_gamma   90.00
#
_symmetry.space_group_name_H-M   'P 1'
#
loop_
_entity.id
_entity.type
_entity.pdbx_description
1 polymer ?
#
loop_
_entity_poly.entity_id
_entity_poly.type
_entity_poly.pdbx_seq_one_letter_code
_entity_poly.pdbx_strand_id
1 'polypeptide(L)' 'MDYLIGVNLIISDWCKVTPVRAAPDFNLFLYDPSGNLVASSEGTECQEDIKFFLTVTGTYTIKVYSYSGDVDYVLDVSN' A
#
# COMPACT_ATOMS: atom_id res chain seq x y z
N MET A 1 -8.34 22.08 -3.20
CA MET A 1 -7.09 21.91 -3.96
C MET A 1 -6.84 20.42 -3.93
N ASP A 2 -7.06 19.76 -5.06
CA ASP A 2 -7.00 18.31 -5.12
C ASP A 2 -5.54 17.93 -5.29
N TYR A 3 -4.95 17.42 -4.21
CA TYR A 3 -3.56 17.02 -4.18
C TYR A 3 -3.48 15.53 -4.51
N LEU A 4 -2.84 15.16 -5.61
CA LEU A 4 -2.68 13.75 -5.95
C LEU A 4 -1.53 13.17 -5.12
N ILE A 5 -1.81 12.15 -4.32
CA ILE A 5 -0.77 11.31 -3.72
C ILE A 5 -0.67 9.99 -4.45
N GLY A 6 0.55 9.48 -4.52
CA GLY A 6 0.86 8.09 -4.84
C GLY A 6 1.36 7.39 -3.60
N VAL A 7 0.81 6.20 -3.30
CA VAL A 7 1.36 5.29 -2.30
C VAL A 7 1.69 4.00 -3.02
N ASN A 8 2.95 3.57 -2.94
CA ASN A 8 3.43 2.36 -3.60
C ASN A 8 4.08 1.44 -2.58
N LEU A 9 3.62 0.20 -2.52
CA LEU A 9 4.16 -0.84 -1.66
C LEU A 9 4.78 -1.91 -2.55
N ILE A 10 6.04 -2.23 -2.31
CA ILE A 10 6.77 -3.31 -3.01
C ILE A 10 7.18 -4.36 -1.99
N ILE A 11 6.68 -5.58 -2.18
CA ILE A 11 7.00 -6.76 -1.37
C ILE A 11 8.36 -7.28 -1.86
N SER A 12 9.42 -6.80 -1.22
CA SER A 12 10.76 -6.74 -1.80
C SER A 12 11.35 -8.11 -2.04
N ASP A 13 11.14 -9.05 -1.12
CA ASP A 13 11.67 -10.41 -1.27
C ASP A 13 10.91 -11.20 -2.33
N TRP A 14 9.63 -10.89 -2.56
CA TRP A 14 8.86 -11.51 -3.64
C TRP A 14 9.29 -10.95 -5.00
N CYS A 15 9.34 -9.63 -5.18
CA CYS A 15 9.72 -9.06 -6.48
C CYS A 15 11.17 -9.40 -6.89
N LYS A 16 12.05 -9.76 -5.95
CA LYS A 16 13.46 -10.09 -6.23
C LYS A 16 13.68 -11.52 -6.72
N VAL A 17 12.79 -12.48 -6.40
CA VAL A 17 13.01 -13.91 -6.71
C VAL A 17 11.76 -14.59 -7.26
N THR A 18 11.92 -15.19 -8.44
CA THR A 18 10.97 -16.18 -8.99
C THR A 18 11.71 -17.50 -9.24
N PRO A 19 11.17 -18.66 -8.79
CA PRO A 19 9.88 -18.86 -8.14
C PRO A 19 9.94 -18.76 -6.61
N VAL A 20 9.00 -18.03 -6.00
CA VAL A 20 8.71 -18.10 -4.56
C VAL A 20 7.91 -19.37 -4.27
N ARG A 21 8.27 -20.09 -3.20
CA ARG A 21 7.57 -21.33 -2.78
C ARG A 21 6.17 -21.08 -2.22
N ALA A 22 5.95 -19.91 -1.66
CA ALA A 22 4.66 -19.36 -1.23
C ALA A 22 4.71 -17.86 -1.48
N ALA A 23 3.75 -17.33 -2.23
CA ALA A 23 3.62 -15.90 -2.46
C ALA A 23 3.14 -15.24 -1.15
N PRO A 24 3.89 -14.29 -0.56
CA PRO A 24 3.35 -13.43 0.50
C PRO A 24 2.16 -12.64 -0.07
N ASP A 25 1.28 -12.16 0.80
CA ASP A 25 0.08 -11.42 0.40
C ASP A 25 -0.09 -10.24 1.36
N PHE A 26 0.05 -9.04 0.82
CA PHE A 26 0.04 -7.80 1.58
C PHE A 26 -0.96 -6.84 0.95
N ASN A 27 -1.79 -6.23 1.79
CA ASN A 27 -2.77 -5.25 1.38
C ASN A 27 -2.36 -3.85 1.85
N LEU A 28 -2.73 -2.85 1.06
CA LEU A 28 -2.49 -1.44 1.34
C LEU A 28 -3.81 -0.71 1.54
N PHE A 29 -3.92 0.05 2.64
CA PHE A 29 -5.11 0.83 2.96
C PHE A 29 -4.73 2.28 3.27
N LEU A 30 -5.57 3.22 2.84
CA LEU A 30 -5.45 4.64 3.11
C LEU A 30 -6.69 5.13 3.87
N TYR A 31 -6.46 5.72 5.04
CA TYR A 31 -7.50 6.32 5.87
C TYR A 31 -7.37 7.84 5.90
N ASP A 32 -8.51 8.52 5.87
CA ASP A 32 -8.61 9.98 6.01
C ASP A 32 -8.36 10.44 7.46
N PRO A 33 -8.27 11.76 7.71
CA PRO A 33 -8.04 12.30 9.05
C PRO A 33 -9.13 12.00 10.08
N SER A 34 -10.34 11.61 9.64
CA SER A 34 -11.43 11.17 10.53
C SER A 34 -11.38 9.66 10.80
N GLY A 35 -10.44 8.94 10.19
CA GLY A 35 -10.28 7.50 10.31
C GLY A 35 -11.12 6.69 9.33
N ASN A 36 -11.72 7.30 8.30
CA ASN A 36 -12.49 6.56 7.29
C ASN A 36 -11.55 5.97 6.23
N LEU A 37 -11.81 4.73 5.80
CA LEU A 37 -11.11 4.14 4.66
C LEU A 37 -11.52 4.88 3.38
N VAL A 38 -10.56 5.43 2.64
CA VAL A 38 -10.81 6.19 1.41
C VAL A 38 -10.21 5.57 0.16
N ALA A 39 -9.23 4.68 0.30
CA ALA A 39 -8.70 3.87 -0.78
C ALA A 39 -8.06 2.58 -0.24
N SER A 40 -8.05 1.53 -1.05
CA SER A 40 -7.28 0.31 -0.79
C SER A 40 -6.75 -0.29 -2.08
N SER A 41 -5.72 -1.12 -1.93
CA SER A 41 -5.21 -2.05 -2.95
C SER A 41 -4.97 -3.38 -2.23
N GLU A 42 -5.59 -4.43 -2.75
CA GLU A 42 -5.67 -5.76 -2.11
C GLU A 42 -5.42 -6.84 -3.16
N GLY A 43 -4.36 -6.63 -3.95
CA GLY A 43 -3.92 -7.55 -4.99
C GLY A 43 -3.23 -8.78 -4.44
N THR A 44 -2.78 -9.63 -5.36
CA THR A 44 -2.01 -10.85 -5.05
C THR A 44 -0.74 -10.88 -5.88
N GLU A 45 -0.14 -9.71 -6.08
CA GLU A 45 1.10 -9.53 -6.82
C GLU A 45 2.15 -8.95 -5.87
N CYS A 46 3.41 -8.87 -6.32
CA CYS A 46 4.49 -8.38 -5.47
C CYS A 46 4.42 -6.86 -5.18
N GLN A 47 3.37 -6.17 -5.64
CA GLN A 47 3.18 -4.74 -5.52
C GLN A 47 1.72 -4.39 -5.25
N GLU A 48 1.51 -3.39 -4.37
CA GLU A 48 0.25 -2.68 -4.21
C GLU A 48 0.42 -1.18 -4.53
N ASP A 49 -0.60 -0.55 -5.11
CA ASP A 49 -0.57 0.87 -5.41
C ASP A 49 -1.89 1.60 -5.17
N ILE A 50 -1.81 2.81 -4.63
CA ILE A 50 -2.93 3.72 -4.46
C ILE A 50 -2.58 5.06 -5.11
N LYS A 51 -3.50 5.57 -5.92
CA LYS A 51 -3.52 6.96 -6.40
C LYS A 51 -4.79 7.61 -5.89
N PHE A 52 -4.64 8.66 -5.08
CA PHE A 52 -5.78 9.27 -4.41
C PHE A 52 -5.67 10.80 -4.38
N PHE A 53 -6.77 11.48 -4.68
CA PHE A 53 -6.86 12.93 -4.55
C PHE A 53 -7.29 13.30 -3.13
N LEU A 54 -6.42 14.00 -2.40
CA LEU A 54 -6.74 14.49 -1.06
C LEU A 54 -7.85 15.55 -1.14
N THR A 55 -9.00 15.24 -0.54
CA THR A 55 -10.18 16.12 -0.54
C THR A 55 -10.31 16.95 0.74
N VAL A 56 -9.61 16.55 1.81
CA VAL A 56 -9.61 17.24 3.10
C VAL A 56 -8.18 17.41 3.60
N THR A 57 -7.91 18.53 4.27
CA THR A 57 -6.61 18.76 4.90
C THR A 57 -6.54 18.01 6.23
N GLY A 58 -5.44 17.29 6.47
CA GLY A 58 -5.16 16.65 7.75
C GLY A 58 -4.15 15.51 7.61
N THR A 59 -3.98 14.75 8.69
CA THR A 59 -3.11 13.57 8.70
C THR A 59 -3.85 12.37 8.15
N TYR A 60 -3.37 11.83 7.04
CA TYR A 60 -3.84 10.54 6.52
C TYR A 60 -3.00 9.40 7.13
N THR A 61 -3.62 8.23 7.28
CA THR A 61 -2.93 7.03 7.80
C THR A 61 -2.83 5.99 6.71
N ILE A 62 -1.62 5.49 6.47
CA ILE A 62 -1.38 4.34 5.61
C ILE A 62 -1.25 3.11 6.50
N LYS A 63 -1.99 2.05 6.18
CA LYS A 63 -1.87 0.74 6.83
C LYS A 63 -1.39 -0.28 5.80
N VAL A 64 -0.23 -0.86 6.07
CA VAL A 64 0.24 -2.07 5.40
C VAL A 64 -0.23 -3.26 6.23
N TYR A 65 -0.93 -4.20 5.62
CA TYR A 65 -1.47 -5.38 6.29
C TYR A 65 -0.93 -6.64 5.63
N SER A 66 -0.13 -7.42 6.35
CA SER A 66 0.24 -8.76 5.91
C SER A 66 -0.95 -9.70 6.12
N TYR A 67 -1.61 -10.10 5.04
CA TYR A 67 -2.59 -11.17 5.04
C TYR A 67 -1.90 -12.53 5.16
N SER A 68 -0.77 -12.69 4.46
CA SER A 68 0.11 -13.85 4.61
C SER A 68 1.59 -13.52 4.32
N GLY A 69 2.50 -14.26 4.96
CA GLY A 69 3.94 -14.06 4.81
C GLY A 69 4.54 -13.05 5.78
N ASP A 70 5.82 -13.24 6.07
CA ASP A 70 6.62 -12.37 6.94
C ASP A 70 7.93 -12.09 6.19
N VAL A 71 7.92 -10.99 5.44
CA VAL A 71 8.99 -10.62 4.49
C VAL A 71 9.16 -9.11 4.48
N ASP A 72 10.32 -8.66 4.01
CA ASP A 72 10.62 -7.23 3.91
C ASP A 72 9.81 -6.57 2.78
N TYR A 73 9.43 -5.31 3.02
CA TYR A 73 8.77 -4.46 2.04
C TYR A 73 9.37 -3.05 2.00
N VAL A 74 9.15 -2.36 0.89
CA VAL A 74 9.44 -0.93 0.72
C VAL A 74 8.13 -0.21 0.52
N LEU A 75 7.93 0.88 1.27
CA LEU A 75 6.80 1.78 1.11
C LEU A 75 7.31 3.14 0.63
N ASP A 76 6.82 3.57 -0.53
CA ASP A 76 7.08 4.89 -1.09
C ASP A 76 5.81 5.74 -1.06
N VAL A 77 5.97 7.01 -0.72
CA VAL A 77 4.89 7.99 -0.72
C VAL A 77 5.36 9.19 -1.53
N SER A 78 4.70 9.41 -2.67
CA SER A 78 5.03 10.48 -3.60
C SER A 78 3.91 11.50 -3.68
N ASN A 79 4.30 12.75 -3.92
CA ASN A 79 3.43 13.89 -3.97
C ASN A 79 3.58 14.59 -5.32
#